data_AF-A0A353Y4N5-F1
#
_entry.id   AF-A0A353Y4N5-F1
#
_cell.length_a   1.000
_cell.length_b   1.000
_cell.length_c   1.000
_cell.angle_alpha   90.00
_cell.angle_beta   90.00
_cell.angle_gamma   90.00
#
_symmetry.space_group_name_H-M   'P 1'
#
loop_
_entity.id
_entity.type
_entity.pdbx_description
1 polymer ?
#
loop_
_entity_poly.entity_id
_entity_poly.type
_entity_poly.pdbx_seq_one_letter_code
_entity_poly.pdbx_strand_id
1 'polypeptide(L)'
;MDELISFLRDWKELVGAVIGGVFSLFVALLVAYQARRSEEKTAATLLIGEFLRVNAMVNNAGSSGQDLEATPEQERHLLAERLCRFRVKLSPLFDASIARVMHCDVYLAATMTLASSFIRDTEPVIERLAEDVAALHRGEEPKRIDATIDSDIDVVTSGYKLIALHAKHSARLLQDLVLGAFPTWCKIRRRLSPSRPDQELFALLKRGSI
;
A
#
# COMPACT_ATOMS: atom_id res chain seq x y z
N MET A 1 11.76 -0.11 70.12
CA MET A 1 10.49 -0.12 69.33
C MET A 1 10.54 0.90 68.21
N ASP A 2 11.08 2.10 68.44
CA ASP A 2 11.12 3.18 67.44
C ASP A 2 11.94 2.85 66.19
N GLU A 3 13.09 2.17 66.31
CA GLU A 3 13.89 1.74 65.16
C GLU A 3 13.17 0.75 64.23
N LEU A 4 12.34 -0.13 64.81
CA LEU A 4 11.54 -1.08 64.03
C LEU A 4 10.42 -0.34 63.27
N ILE A 5 9.82 0.66 63.91
CA ILE A 5 8.76 1.49 63.32
C ILE A 5 9.34 2.36 62.19
N SER A 6 10.52 2.96 62.37
CA SER A 6 11.17 3.75 61.32
C SER A 6 11.56 2.88 60.12
N PHE A 7 12.15 1.70 60.36
CA PHE A 7 12.50 0.76 59.28
C PHE A 7 11.27 0.34 58.47
N LEU A 8 10.15 0.04 59.12
CA LEU A 8 8.90 -0.32 58.44
C LEU A 8 8.32 0.84 57.62
N ARG A 9 8.46 2.09 58.10
CA ARG A 9 8.02 3.27 57.36
C ARG A 9 8.86 3.50 56.11
N ASP A 10 10.19 3.45 56.24
CA ASP A 10 11.11 3.67 55.12
C ASP A 10 10.96 2.56 54.06
N TRP A 11 10.73 1.32 54.50
CA TRP A 11 10.41 0.21 53.60
C TRP A 11 9.10 0.43 52.83
N LYS A 12 8.05 0.91 53.51
CA LYS A 12 6.77 1.25 52.88
C LYS A 12 6.91 2.39 51.88
N GLU A 13 7.70 3.41 52.19
CA GLU A 13 7.99 4.52 51.27
C GLU A 13 8.78 4.05 50.05
N LEU A 14 9.79 3.20 50.22
CA LEU A 14 10.56 2.61 49.13
C LEU A 14 9.67 1.77 48.21
N VAL A 15 8.86 0.87 48.77
CA VAL A 15 7.90 0.06 48.01
C VAL A 15 6.89 0.95 47.28
N GLY A 16 6.40 2.00 47.94
CA GLY A 16 5.51 2.99 47.34
C GLY A 16 6.15 3.72 46.14
N ALA A 17 7.41 4.14 46.27
CA ALA A 17 8.15 4.79 45.20
C ALA A 17 8.40 3.85 44.00
N VAL A 18 8.75 2.59 44.26
CA VAL A 18 8.94 1.58 43.21
C VAL A 18 7.63 1.28 42.48
N ILE A 19 6.54 1.05 43.21
CA ILE A 19 5.21 0.80 42.60
C ILE A 19 4.76 2.03 41.81
N GLY A 20 4.92 3.24 42.35
CA GLY A 20 4.58 4.49 41.67
C GLY A 20 5.38 4.70 40.38
N GLY A 21 6.68 4.39 40.40
CA GLY A 21 7.55 4.46 39.23
C GLY A 21 7.18 3.45 38.14
N VAL A 22 6.89 2.20 38.51
CA VAL A 22 6.45 1.17 37.55
C VAL A 22 5.08 1.53 36.96
N PHE A 23 4.16 2.01 37.78
CA PHE A 23 2.83 2.40 37.33
C PHE A 23 2.89 3.60 36.36
N SER A 24 3.68 4.63 36.67
CA SER A 24 3.83 5.79 35.77
C SER A 24 4.47 5.39 34.44
N LEU A 25 5.47 4.51 34.44
CA LEU A 25 6.06 3.95 33.23
C LEU A 25 5.04 3.19 32.39
N PHE A 26 4.21 2.34 33.03
CA PHE A 26 3.16 1.59 32.36
C PHE A 26 2.13 2.51 31.69
N VAL A 27 1.68 3.55 32.42
CA VAL A 27 0.74 4.55 31.88
C VAL A 27 1.36 5.30 30.71
N ALA A 28 2.61 5.73 30.81
CA ALA A 28 3.31 6.41 29.72
C ALA A 28 3.42 5.53 28.46
N LEU A 29 3.73 4.24 28.64
CA LEU A 29 3.80 3.28 27.53
C LEU A 29 2.44 3.06 26.87
N LEU A 30 1.36 2.99 27.67
CA LEU A 30 0.00 2.86 27.17
C LEU A 30 -0.40 4.08 26.33
N VAL A 31 -0.14 5.30 26.82
CA VAL A 31 -0.42 6.54 26.10
C VAL A 31 0.37 6.61 24.79
N ALA A 32 1.67 6.32 24.84
CA ALA A 32 2.53 6.29 23.65
C ALA A 32 2.05 5.26 22.61
N TYR A 33 1.65 4.07 23.09
CA TYR A 33 1.08 3.03 22.23
C TYR A 33 -0.23 3.48 21.57
N GLN A 34 -1.14 4.10 22.34
CA GLN A 34 -2.42 4.59 21.82
C GLN A 34 -2.24 5.72 20.80
N ALA A 35 -1.32 6.65 21.06
CA ALA A 35 -0.99 7.73 20.13
C ALA A 35 -0.45 7.17 18.81
N ARG A 36 0.56 6.29 18.86
CA ARG A 36 1.10 5.61 17.68
C ARG A 36 0.01 4.85 16.93
N ARG A 37 -0.85 4.13 17.65
CA ARG A 37 -1.93 3.35 17.05
C ARG A 37 -2.95 4.22 16.32
N SER A 38 -3.23 5.42 16.83
CA SER A 38 -4.09 6.39 16.16
C SER A 38 -3.47 6.86 14.84
N GLU A 39 -2.17 7.20 14.86
CA GLU A 39 -1.45 7.62 13.65
C GLU A 39 -1.39 6.53 12.57
N GLU A 40 -1.12 5.28 12.96
CA GLU A 40 -1.15 4.12 12.08
C GLU A 40 -2.50 3.97 11.39
N LYS A 41 -3.61 4.12 12.13
CA LYS A 41 -4.96 4.03 11.58
C LYS A 41 -5.24 5.14 10.58
N THR A 42 -4.90 6.38 10.91
CA THR A 42 -5.07 7.51 9.99
C THR A 42 -4.28 7.31 8.70
N ALA A 43 -3.01 6.89 8.81
CA ALA A 43 -2.17 6.58 7.66
C ALA A 43 -2.75 5.44 6.81
N ALA A 44 -3.21 4.36 7.45
CA ALA A 44 -3.82 3.23 6.77
C ALA A 44 -5.12 3.63 6.03
N THR A 45 -5.97 4.46 6.63
CA THR A 45 -7.19 4.94 5.96
C THR A 45 -6.88 5.75 4.71
N LEU A 46 -5.89 6.65 4.77
CA LEU A 46 -5.43 7.42 3.62
C LEU A 46 -4.91 6.49 2.51
N LEU A 47 -4.04 5.54 2.87
CA LEU A 47 -3.46 4.57 1.93
C LEU A 47 -4.52 3.67 1.30
N ILE A 48 -5.51 3.19 2.07
CA ILE A 48 -6.63 2.42 1.51
C ILE A 48 -7.37 3.23 0.47
N GLY A 49 -7.67 4.52 0.75
CA GLY A 49 -8.31 5.41 -0.22
C GLY A 49 -7.50 5.54 -1.51
N GLU A 50 -6.18 5.72 -1.41
CA GLU A 50 -5.27 5.78 -2.54
C GLU A 50 -5.26 4.47 -3.35
N PHE A 51 -5.09 3.33 -2.68
CA PHE A 51 -5.06 2.02 -3.36
C PHE A 51 -6.40 1.63 -3.98
N LEU A 52 -7.52 2.00 -3.36
CA LEU A 52 -8.85 1.81 -3.95
C LEU A 52 -9.04 2.70 -5.18
N ARG A 53 -8.58 3.95 -5.14
CA ARG A 53 -8.62 4.85 -6.30
C ARG A 53 -7.80 4.29 -7.46
N VAL A 54 -6.58 3.83 -7.18
CA VAL A 54 -5.71 3.18 -8.18
C VAL A 54 -6.40 1.97 -8.80
N ASN A 55 -6.95 1.07 -7.98
CA ASN A 55 -7.68 -0.10 -8.47
C ASN A 55 -8.90 0.27 -9.33
N ALA A 56 -9.72 1.20 -8.85
CA ALA A 56 -10.90 1.65 -9.59
C ALA A 56 -10.49 2.23 -10.94
N MET A 57 -9.39 2.96 -10.99
CA MET A 57 -8.87 3.57 -12.20
C MET A 57 -8.46 2.53 -13.25
N VAL A 58 -7.64 1.53 -12.89
CA VAL A 58 -7.22 0.51 -13.88
C VAL A 58 -8.36 -0.44 -14.23
N ASN A 59 -9.26 -0.75 -13.30
CA ASN A 59 -10.47 -1.53 -13.60
C ASN A 59 -11.38 -0.78 -14.57
N ASN A 60 -11.62 0.52 -14.36
CA ASN A 60 -12.44 1.34 -15.25
C ASN A 60 -11.79 1.45 -16.64
N ALA A 61 -10.47 1.62 -16.72
CA ALA A 61 -9.75 1.62 -17.99
C ALA A 61 -9.92 0.30 -18.77
N GLY A 62 -9.93 -0.84 -18.04
CA GLY A 62 -10.16 -2.16 -18.61
C GLY A 62 -11.63 -2.46 -18.98
N SER A 63 -12.61 -1.92 -18.25
CA SER A 63 -14.02 -2.22 -18.46
C SER A 63 -14.74 -1.27 -19.41
N SER A 64 -14.27 -0.02 -19.57
CA SER A 64 -14.95 1.01 -20.34
C SER A 64 -14.76 0.86 -21.85
N GLY A 65 -15.24 -0.24 -22.43
CA GLY A 65 -15.34 -0.43 -23.88
C GLY A 65 -14.71 -1.74 -24.30
N GLN A 66 -15.34 -2.85 -23.90
CA GLN A 66 -15.33 -4.07 -24.69
C GLN A 66 -16.15 -3.78 -25.95
N ASP A 67 -15.54 -3.13 -26.92
CA ASP A 67 -16.10 -3.11 -28.26
C ASP A 67 -16.00 -4.55 -28.77
N LEU A 68 -17.16 -5.20 -28.93
CA LEU A 68 -17.30 -6.63 -29.24
C LEU A 68 -16.61 -7.03 -30.57
N GLU A 69 -16.12 -6.06 -31.35
CA GLU A 69 -15.51 -6.21 -32.67
C GLU A 69 -14.03 -5.80 -32.72
N ALA A 70 -13.44 -5.33 -31.62
CA ALA A 70 -12.03 -4.92 -31.61
C ALA A 70 -11.08 -6.13 -31.66
N THR A 71 -9.99 -6.00 -32.42
CA THR A 71 -8.91 -6.99 -32.39
C THR A 71 -8.13 -6.90 -31.07
N PRO A 72 -7.48 -7.99 -30.60
CA PRO A 72 -6.70 -7.96 -29.36
C PRO A 72 -5.59 -6.89 -29.33
N GLU A 73 -5.06 -6.55 -30.50
CA GLU A 73 -4.08 -5.47 -30.68
C GLU A 73 -4.74 -4.11 -30.45
N GLN A 74 -5.87 -3.83 -31.11
CA GLN A 74 -6.64 -2.60 -30.89
C GLN A 74 -7.09 -2.44 -29.43
N GLU A 75 -7.51 -3.53 -28.78
CA GLU A 75 -7.86 -3.51 -27.34
C GLU A 75 -6.67 -3.09 -26.47
N ARG A 76 -5.44 -3.53 -26.79
CA ARG A 76 -4.22 -3.12 -26.09
C ARG A 76 -3.95 -1.63 -26.26
N HIS A 77 -4.00 -1.13 -27.50
CA HIS A 77 -3.79 0.30 -27.78
C HIS A 77 -4.83 1.17 -27.06
N LEU A 78 -6.09 0.76 -27.12
CA LEU A 78 -7.20 1.46 -26.49
C LEU A 78 -7.09 1.44 -24.96
N LEU A 79 -6.65 0.33 -24.36
CA LEU A 79 -6.38 0.25 -22.93
C LEU A 79 -5.25 1.20 -22.53
N ALA A 80 -4.14 1.19 -23.26
CA ALA A 80 -3.02 2.10 -23.03
C ALA A 80 -3.43 3.58 -23.15
N GLU A 81 -4.23 3.92 -24.16
CA GLU A 81 -4.78 5.26 -24.36
C GLU A 81 -5.62 5.70 -23.15
N ARG A 82 -6.50 4.81 -22.67
CA ARG A 82 -7.32 5.06 -21.47
C ARG A 82 -6.46 5.23 -20.23
N LEU A 83 -5.43 4.41 -20.06
CA LEU A 83 -4.49 4.53 -18.94
C LEU A 83 -3.73 5.86 -19.00
N CYS A 84 -3.34 6.35 -20.19
CA CYS A 84 -2.74 7.67 -20.35
C CYS A 84 -3.69 8.80 -19.91
N ARG A 85 -4.98 8.67 -20.24
CA ARG A 85 -6.00 9.64 -19.83
C ARG A 85 -6.24 9.62 -18.32
N PHE A 86 -6.31 8.44 -17.73
CA PHE A 86 -6.47 8.27 -16.30
C PHE A 86 -5.09 8.05 -15.68
N ARG A 87 -4.27 9.09 -15.55
CA ARG A 87 -2.95 8.94 -14.90
C ARG A 87 -3.10 8.87 -13.37
N VAL A 88 -2.45 7.90 -12.73
CA VAL A 88 -2.39 7.82 -11.24
C VAL A 88 -1.50 8.94 -10.71
N LYS A 89 -2.03 9.77 -9.82
CA LYS A 89 -1.25 10.79 -9.10
C LYS A 89 -1.27 10.53 -7.62
N LEU A 90 -0.23 9.89 -7.08
CA LEU A 90 -0.13 9.62 -5.65
C LEU A 90 -0.16 10.92 -4.83
N SER A 91 -0.82 10.86 -3.67
CA SER A 91 -0.80 11.98 -2.72
C SER A 91 0.63 12.30 -2.27
N PRO A 92 0.99 13.57 -2.03
CA PRO A 92 2.28 13.95 -1.45
C PRO A 92 2.56 13.28 -0.10
N LEU A 93 1.52 12.86 0.62
CA LEU A 93 1.64 12.18 1.91
C LEU A 93 1.74 10.65 1.80
N PHE A 94 1.78 10.10 0.58
CA PHE A 94 1.75 8.67 0.35
C PHE A 94 2.94 7.95 0.99
N ASP A 95 4.17 8.42 0.71
CA ASP A 95 5.40 7.82 1.25
C ASP A 95 5.48 7.92 2.78
N ALA A 96 5.11 9.09 3.32
CA ALA A 96 5.06 9.30 4.76
C ALA A 96 4.03 8.37 5.41
N SER A 97 2.91 8.13 4.74
CA SER A 97 1.89 7.20 5.21
C SER A 97 2.38 5.74 5.14
N ILE A 98 3.06 5.33 4.07
CA ILE A 98 3.69 3.99 3.96
C ILE A 98 4.67 3.78 5.09
N ALA A 99 5.57 4.74 5.33
CA ALA A 99 6.59 4.65 6.37
C ALA A 99 5.99 4.44 7.77
N ARG A 100 4.80 5.00 8.04
CA ARG A 100 4.09 4.83 9.31
C ARG A 100 3.46 3.46 9.52
N VAL A 101 3.23 2.68 8.46
CA VAL A 101 2.56 1.36 8.56
C VAL A 101 3.44 0.20 8.11
N MET A 102 4.63 0.47 7.56
CA MET A 102 5.54 -0.56 7.06
C MET A 102 6.01 -1.54 8.14
N HIS A 103 6.15 -1.09 9.39
CA HIS A 103 6.55 -1.98 10.49
C HIS A 103 5.42 -2.91 10.95
N CYS A 104 4.19 -2.72 10.46
CA CYS A 104 3.07 -3.54 10.89
C CYS A 104 3.21 -4.99 10.40
N ASP A 105 3.65 -5.23 9.17
CA ASP A 105 3.79 -6.57 8.60
C ASP A 105 4.73 -6.55 7.40
N VAL A 106 5.59 -7.57 7.28
CA VAL A 106 6.61 -7.64 6.22
C VAL A 106 6.00 -7.73 4.82
N TYR A 107 4.89 -8.46 4.68
CA TYR A 107 4.24 -8.63 3.38
C TYR A 107 3.47 -7.38 2.99
N LEU A 108 2.84 -6.72 3.96
CA LEU A 108 2.23 -5.40 3.75
C LEU A 108 3.29 -4.39 3.27
N ALA A 109 4.44 -4.31 3.94
CA ALA A 109 5.53 -3.43 3.52
C ALA A 109 5.99 -3.75 2.10
N ALA A 110 6.21 -5.03 1.78
CA ALA A 110 6.62 -5.47 0.45
C ALA A 110 5.62 -5.07 -0.63
N THR A 111 4.32 -5.30 -0.43
CA THR A 111 3.31 -4.98 -1.45
C THR A 111 3.14 -3.49 -1.67
N MET A 112 3.20 -2.67 -0.61
CA MET A 112 3.08 -1.22 -0.75
C MET A 112 4.31 -0.63 -1.45
N THR A 113 5.50 -1.10 -1.10
CA THR A 113 6.75 -0.65 -1.74
C THR A 113 6.79 -1.06 -3.21
N LEU A 114 6.40 -2.29 -3.54
CA LEU A 114 6.30 -2.73 -4.94
C LEU A 114 5.29 -1.91 -5.74
N ALA A 115 4.07 -1.71 -5.20
CA ALA A 115 3.08 -0.84 -5.85
C ALA A 115 3.64 0.57 -6.09
N SER A 116 4.31 1.15 -5.09
CA SER A 116 4.94 2.46 -5.20
C SER A 116 6.06 2.49 -6.24
N SER A 117 6.89 1.45 -6.31
CA SER A 117 7.98 1.36 -7.30
C SER A 117 7.40 1.31 -8.69
N PHE A 118 6.48 0.37 -8.96
CA PHE A 118 5.86 0.24 -10.28
C PHE A 118 5.17 1.52 -10.74
N ILE A 119 4.48 2.24 -9.84
CA ILE A 119 3.88 3.54 -10.19
C ILE A 119 4.97 4.50 -10.67
N ARG A 120 6.09 4.62 -9.94
CA ARG A 120 7.19 5.52 -10.30
C ARG A 120 7.91 5.10 -11.58
N ASP A 121 8.12 3.80 -11.76
CA ASP A 121 8.82 3.22 -12.89
C ASP A 121 7.99 3.32 -14.18
N THR A 122 6.66 3.22 -14.06
CA THR A 122 5.72 3.34 -15.19
C THR A 122 5.44 4.80 -15.56
N GLU A 123 5.56 5.74 -14.62
CA GLU A 123 5.26 7.16 -14.82
C GLU A 123 6.02 7.81 -16.01
N PRO A 124 7.35 7.68 -16.16
CA PRO A 124 8.02 8.28 -17.32
C PRO A 124 7.58 7.64 -18.64
N VAL A 125 7.17 6.36 -18.62
CA VAL A 125 6.69 5.65 -19.80
C VAL A 125 5.30 6.17 -20.19
N ILE A 126 4.40 6.34 -19.21
CA ILE A 126 3.06 6.87 -19.47
C ILE A 126 3.09 8.31 -19.96
N GLU A 127 4.04 9.13 -19.49
CA GLU A 127 4.21 10.50 -19.97
C GLU A 127 4.58 10.53 -21.45
N ARG A 128 5.56 9.73 -21.88
CA ARG A 128 5.94 9.65 -23.29
C ARG A 128 4.80 9.11 -24.14
N LEU A 129 4.11 8.08 -23.67
CA LEU A 129 2.99 7.48 -24.40
C LEU A 129 1.81 8.47 -24.53
N ALA A 130 1.55 9.27 -23.50
CA ALA A 130 0.52 10.30 -23.54
C ALA A 130 0.80 11.39 -24.59
N GLU A 131 2.07 11.74 -24.83
CA GLU A 131 2.46 12.67 -25.89
C GLU A 131 2.14 12.11 -27.29
N ASP A 132 2.44 10.84 -27.53
CA ASP A 132 2.14 10.17 -28.81
C ASP A 132 0.63 10.02 -29.03
N VAL A 133 -0.11 9.59 -28.00
CA VAL A 133 -1.57 9.51 -28.03
C VAL A 133 -2.18 10.89 -28.35
N ALA A 134 -1.64 11.96 -27.75
CA ALA A 134 -2.11 13.31 -28.02
C ALA A 134 -1.81 13.76 -29.46
N ALA A 135 -0.68 13.34 -30.04
CA ALA A 135 -0.36 13.60 -31.45
C ALA A 135 -1.35 12.91 -32.39
N LEU A 136 -1.63 11.62 -32.16
CA LEU A 136 -2.61 10.86 -32.92
C LEU A 136 -4.01 11.50 -32.86
N HIS A 137 -4.44 11.96 -31.69
CA HIS A 137 -5.72 12.68 -31.55
C HIS A 137 -5.78 14.02 -32.28
N ARG A 138 -4.63 14.66 -32.56
CA ARG A 138 -4.55 15.85 -33.41
C ARG A 138 -4.47 15.53 -34.90
N GLY A 139 -4.41 14.24 -35.27
CA GLY A 139 -4.17 13.79 -36.65
C GLY A 139 -2.72 13.98 -37.09
N GLU A 140 -1.79 14.11 -36.15
CA GLU A 140 -0.35 14.18 -36.41
C GLU A 140 0.27 12.78 -36.33
N GLU A 141 1.33 12.52 -37.11
CA GLU A 141 2.13 11.30 -36.94
C GLU A 141 3.00 11.40 -35.67
N PRO A 142 3.06 10.33 -34.85
CA PRO A 142 3.99 10.26 -33.73
C PRO A 142 5.43 10.47 -34.21
N LYS A 143 6.24 11.17 -33.41
CA LYS A 143 7.66 11.38 -33.73
C LYS A 143 8.51 10.12 -33.56
N ARG A 144 7.96 9.10 -32.89
CA ARG A 144 8.65 7.88 -32.48
C ARG A 144 8.24 6.71 -33.39
N ILE A 145 9.13 5.72 -33.49
CA ILE A 145 8.91 4.52 -34.30
C ILE A 145 7.85 3.63 -33.63
N ASP A 146 6.91 3.08 -34.40
CA ASP A 146 5.79 2.24 -33.92
C ASP A 146 6.24 1.14 -32.94
N ALA A 147 7.32 0.42 -33.24
CA ALA A 147 7.84 -0.63 -32.35
C ALA A 147 8.22 -0.12 -30.94
N THR A 148 8.61 1.15 -30.81
CA THR A 148 8.88 1.76 -29.49
C THR A 148 7.59 2.08 -28.76
N ILE A 149 6.56 2.52 -29.49
CA ILE A 149 5.24 2.81 -28.94
C ILE A 149 4.61 1.51 -28.44
N ASP A 150 4.68 0.42 -29.20
CA ASP A 150 4.17 -0.89 -28.80
C ASP A 150 4.86 -1.43 -27.55
N SER A 151 6.18 -1.25 -27.45
CA SER A 151 6.94 -1.61 -26.25
C SER A 151 6.49 -0.78 -25.04
N ASP A 152 6.29 0.54 -25.19
CA ASP A 152 5.80 1.40 -24.10
C ASP A 152 4.37 0.99 -23.69
N ILE A 153 3.50 0.63 -24.64
CA ILE A 153 2.14 0.12 -24.39
C ILE A 153 2.17 -1.16 -23.55
N ASP A 154 3.07 -2.09 -23.89
CA ASP A 154 3.22 -3.35 -23.15
C ASP A 154 3.71 -3.13 -21.73
N VAL A 155 4.69 -2.23 -21.55
CA VAL A 155 5.20 -1.84 -20.23
C VAL A 155 4.10 -1.17 -19.39
N VAL A 156 3.36 -0.21 -19.95
CA VAL A 156 2.27 0.48 -19.24
C VAL A 156 1.16 -0.51 -18.87
N THR A 157 0.71 -1.32 -19.82
CA THR A 157 -0.42 -2.24 -19.60
C THR A 157 -0.07 -3.32 -18.56
N SER A 158 1.12 -3.90 -18.63
CA SER A 158 1.58 -4.90 -17.65
C SER A 158 1.86 -4.26 -16.29
N GLY A 159 2.51 -3.09 -16.26
CA GLY A 159 2.80 -2.32 -15.05
C GLY A 159 1.54 -1.96 -14.29
N TYR A 160 0.51 -1.41 -14.96
CA TYR A 160 -0.76 -1.07 -14.30
C TYR A 160 -1.52 -2.27 -13.77
N LYS A 161 -1.44 -3.45 -14.41
CA LYS A 161 -2.00 -4.69 -13.88
C LYS A 161 -1.30 -5.11 -12.58
N LEU A 162 0.03 -5.03 -12.53
CA LEU A 162 0.81 -5.32 -11.31
C LEU A 162 0.53 -4.30 -10.21
N ILE A 163 0.46 -3.01 -10.55
CA ILE A 163 0.10 -1.93 -9.62
C ILE A 163 -1.26 -2.20 -8.98
N ALA A 164 -2.29 -2.51 -9.79
CA ALA A 164 -3.62 -2.82 -9.28
C ALA A 164 -3.61 -4.05 -8.36
N LEU A 165 -2.91 -5.12 -8.77
CA LEU A 165 -2.80 -6.33 -7.97
C LEU A 165 -2.17 -6.06 -6.59
N HIS A 166 -1.04 -5.35 -6.55
CA HIS A 166 -0.38 -4.99 -5.29
C HIS A 166 -1.17 -3.97 -4.47
N ALA A 167 -1.86 -3.02 -5.11
CA ALA A 167 -2.76 -2.08 -4.45
C ALA A 167 -3.93 -2.82 -3.78
N LYS A 168 -4.54 -3.79 -4.47
CA LYS A 168 -5.64 -4.61 -3.93
C LYS A 168 -5.20 -5.39 -2.70
N HIS A 169 -4.05 -6.06 -2.78
CA HIS A 169 -3.49 -6.78 -1.63
C HIS A 169 -3.13 -5.84 -0.48
N SER A 170 -2.52 -4.69 -0.77
CA SER A 170 -2.15 -3.69 0.25
C SER A 170 -3.38 -3.16 0.97
N ALA A 171 -4.45 -2.78 0.26
CA ALA A 171 -5.69 -2.32 0.86
C ALA A 171 -6.31 -3.37 1.78
N ARG A 172 -6.38 -4.63 1.34
CA ARG A 172 -6.87 -5.74 2.19
C ARG A 172 -6.01 -5.92 3.44
N LEU A 173 -4.69 -5.91 3.29
CA LEU A 173 -3.78 -6.10 4.43
C LEU A 173 -3.82 -4.92 5.41
N LEU A 174 -3.97 -3.68 4.94
CA LEU A 174 -4.21 -2.53 5.81
C LEU A 174 -5.52 -2.68 6.60
N GLN A 175 -6.58 -3.14 5.93
CA GLN A 175 -7.85 -3.42 6.58
C GLN A 175 -7.69 -4.48 7.68
N ASP A 176 -7.02 -5.60 7.39
CA ASP A 176 -6.91 -6.73 8.32
C ASP A 176 -5.92 -6.46 9.47
N LEU A 177 -4.78 -5.83 9.19
CA LEU A 177 -3.63 -5.74 10.10
C LEU A 177 -3.52 -4.39 10.81
N VAL A 178 -4.16 -3.34 10.27
CA VAL A 178 -4.12 -2.00 10.87
C VAL A 178 -5.51 -1.57 11.32
N LEU A 179 -6.54 -1.68 10.50
CA LEU A 179 -7.88 -1.23 10.87
C LEU A 179 -8.72 -2.29 11.59
N GLY A 180 -8.35 -3.56 11.46
CA GLY A 180 -9.09 -4.69 12.01
C GLY A 180 -9.22 -4.63 13.54
N ALA A 181 -10.30 -5.23 14.05
CA ALA A 181 -10.55 -5.33 15.49
C ALA A 181 -9.47 -6.13 16.22
N PHE A 182 -8.93 -7.17 15.58
CA PHE A 182 -7.94 -8.08 16.17
C PHE A 182 -6.69 -8.24 15.28
N PRO A 183 -5.89 -7.17 15.11
CA PRO A 183 -4.76 -7.15 14.16
C PRO A 183 -3.70 -8.20 14.50
N THR A 184 -3.42 -8.41 15.78
CA THR A 184 -2.47 -9.42 16.26
C THR A 184 -2.94 -10.83 15.93
N TRP A 185 -4.23 -11.09 16.09
CA TRP A 185 -4.82 -12.38 15.70
C TRP A 185 -4.74 -12.58 14.18
N CYS A 186 -5.04 -11.56 13.38
CA CYS A 186 -4.89 -11.61 11.93
C CYS A 186 -3.46 -11.95 11.51
N LYS A 187 -2.44 -11.36 12.16
CA LYS A 187 -1.02 -11.68 11.91
C LYS A 187 -0.70 -13.13 12.23
N ILE A 188 -1.11 -13.61 13.41
CA ILE A 188 -0.87 -14.98 13.85
C ILE A 188 -1.56 -15.97 12.89
N ARG A 189 -2.84 -15.72 12.58
CA ARG A 189 -3.63 -16.54 11.65
C ARG A 189 -2.94 -16.65 10.29
N ARG A 190 -2.47 -15.54 9.71
CA ARG A 190 -1.78 -15.55 8.41
C ARG A 190 -0.49 -16.37 8.43
N ARG A 191 0.22 -16.40 9.56
CA ARG A 191 1.45 -17.18 9.70
C ARG A 191 1.20 -18.68 9.87
N LEU A 192 0.15 -19.06 10.60
CA LEU A 192 -0.15 -20.46 10.92
C LEU A 192 -1.06 -21.13 9.89
N SER A 193 -2.04 -20.41 9.38
CA SER A 193 -3.05 -20.90 8.42
C SER A 193 -3.39 -19.79 7.41
N PRO A 194 -2.53 -19.56 6.41
CA PRO A 194 -2.74 -18.51 5.41
C PRO A 194 -3.98 -18.81 4.57
N SER A 195 -4.82 -17.79 4.37
CA SER A 195 -5.99 -17.90 3.50
C SER A 195 -5.57 -18.02 2.02
N ARG A 196 -6.48 -18.42 1.12
CA ARG A 196 -6.18 -18.45 -0.33
C ARG A 196 -5.61 -17.13 -0.85
N PRO A 197 -6.18 -15.94 -0.54
CA PRO A 197 -5.58 -14.66 -0.92
C PRO A 197 -4.20 -14.38 -0.32
N ASP A 198 -3.86 -14.96 0.85
CA ASP A 198 -2.53 -14.84 1.43
C ASP A 198 -1.53 -15.74 0.70
N GLN A 199 -1.94 -16.97 0.35
CA GLN A 199 -1.11 -17.91 -0.41
C GLN A 199 -0.81 -17.38 -1.81
N GLU A 200 -1.82 -16.82 -2.50
CA GLU A 200 -1.65 -16.15 -3.80
C GLU A 200 -0.66 -14.99 -3.69
N LEU A 201 -0.78 -14.16 -2.66
CA LEU A 201 0.15 -13.06 -2.42
C LEU A 201 1.58 -13.56 -2.16
N PHE A 202 1.74 -14.60 -1.34
CA PHE A 202 3.07 -15.16 -1.05
C PHE A 202 3.70 -15.77 -2.30
N ALA A 203 2.90 -16.43 -3.13
CA ALA A 203 3.36 -16.94 -4.41
C ALA A 203 3.76 -15.79 -5.36
N LEU A 204 2.98 -14.72 -5.43
CA LEU A 204 3.27 -13.53 -6.22
C LEU A 204 4.61 -12.90 -5.80
N LEU A 205 4.79 -12.64 -4.50
CA LEU A 205 6.02 -12.05 -3.98
C LEU A 205 7.24 -12.98 -4.15
N LYS A 206 7.06 -14.30 -4.05
CA LYS A 206 8.14 -15.27 -4.22
C LYS A 206 8.58 -15.41 -5.67
N ARG A 207 7.65 -15.33 -6.63
CA ARG A 207 7.97 -15.43 -8.06
C ARG A 207 8.82 -14.26 -8.54
N GLY A 208 8.87 -13.17 -7.78
CA GLY A 208 9.60 -11.98 -8.19
C GLY A 208 9.09 -11.49 -9.53
N SER A 209 7.78 -11.59 -9.79
CA SER A 209 7.13 -10.89 -10.90
C SER A 209 7.17 -9.40 -10.57
N ILE A 210 8.39 -8.88 -10.73
CA ILE A 210 8.85 -7.50 -10.90
C ILE A 210 8.97 -7.32 -12.40
#